data_AF-A0A2H3D9Y2-F1
#
_entry.id   AF-A0A2H3D9Y2-F1
#
_cell.length_a   1.000
_cell.length_b   1.000
_cell.length_c   1.000
_cell.angle_alpha   90.00
_cell.angle_beta   90.00
_cell.angle_gamma   90.00
#
_symmetry.space_group_name_H-M   'P 1'
#
loop_
_entity.id
_entity.type
_entity.pdbx_description
1 polymer ?
#
loop_
_entity_poly.entity_id
_entity_poly.type
_entity_poly.pdbx_seq_one_letter_code
_entity_poly.pdbx_strand_id
1 'polypeptide(L)' 'WDDNLVGDEADLICGLHKCYTGVQVAYKSWWPLPYTWDVAGVNMGFWSDENERWYQQRLWEILDGKAEPLDAEQW' A
#
# COMPACT_ATOMS: atom_id res chain seq x y z
N TRP A 1 -2.26 24.23 -11.09
CA TRP A 1 -3.03 22.98 -11.05
C TRP A 1 -2.09 21.98 -10.42
N ASP A 2 -2.42 21.58 -9.21
CA ASP A 2 -1.61 20.68 -8.40
C ASP A 2 -2.10 19.27 -8.68
N ASP A 3 -1.74 18.72 -9.84
CA ASP A 3 -2.02 17.33 -10.22
C ASP A 3 -1.10 16.35 -9.47
N ASN A 4 -0.56 16.79 -8.34
CA ASN A 4 0.39 16.04 -7.54
C ASN A 4 -0.38 15.48 -6.35
N LEU A 5 -0.47 14.16 -6.27
CA LEU A 5 -1.06 13.46 -5.14
C LEU A 5 -0.10 13.64 -3.95
N VAL A 6 -0.20 14.76 -3.24
CA VAL A 6 0.75 15.08 -2.17
C VAL A 6 0.45 14.22 -0.95
N GLY A 7 1.46 13.46 -0.50
CA GLY A 7 1.60 12.81 0.82
C GLY A 7 0.31 12.22 1.41
N ASP A 8 -0.48 13.06 2.05
CA ASP A 8 -1.72 12.69 2.74
C ASP A 8 -2.77 12.04 1.81
N GLU A 9 -2.85 12.45 0.54
CA GLU A 9 -3.79 11.86 -0.43
C GLU A 9 -3.35 10.46 -0.87
N ALA A 10 -2.04 10.28 -1.11
CA ALA A 10 -1.46 8.98 -1.43
C ALA A 10 -1.60 8.00 -0.26
N ASP A 11 -1.32 8.47 0.95
CA ASP A 11 -1.52 7.71 2.18
C ASP A 11 -2.97 7.25 2.34
N LEU A 12 -3.93 8.15 2.04
CA LEU A 12 -5.35 7.82 2.09
C LEU A 12 -5.75 6.77 1.05
N ILE A 13 -5.30 6.90 -0.20
CA ILE A 13 -5.61 5.94 -1.28
C ILE A 13 -4.99 4.56 -0.98
N CYS A 14 -3.79 4.53 -0.40
CA CYS A 14 -3.15 3.28 0.02
C CYS A 14 -3.79 2.65 1.28
N GLY A 15 -4.75 3.34 1.91
CA GLY A 15 -5.43 2.87 3.11
C GLY A 15 -4.50 2.84 4.32
N LEU A 16 -3.63 3.84 4.47
CA LEU A 16 -2.69 3.93 5.57
C LEU A 16 -3.42 4.21 6.89
N HIS A 17 -3.19 3.34 7.87
CA HIS A 17 -3.65 3.46 9.24
C HIS A 17 -2.46 3.73 10.18
N LYS A 18 -2.62 4.74 11.05
CA LYS A 18 -1.69 5.06 12.13
C LYS A 18 -2.19 4.38 13.42
N CYS A 19 -1.51 3.33 13.85
CA CYS A 19 -1.85 2.56 15.04
C CYS A 19 -1.01 3.05 16.23
N TYR A 20 -1.67 3.63 17.24
CA TYR A 20 -1.02 4.16 18.43
C TYR A 20 -1.06 3.12 19.56
N THR A 21 0.09 2.66 20.05
CA THR A 21 0.20 1.77 21.21
C THR A 21 0.61 2.52 22.49
N GLY A 22 0.38 3.83 22.52
CA GLY A 22 0.71 4.74 23.63
C GLY A 22 2.06 5.44 23.45
N VAL A 23 3.15 4.69 23.34
CA VAL A 23 4.52 5.25 23.20
C VAL A 23 5.07 5.08 21.78
N GLN A 24 4.52 4.14 21.02
CA GLN A 24 4.94 3.83 19.65
C GLN A 24 3.79 4.04 18.68
N VAL A 25 4.15 4.41 17.46
CA VAL A 25 3.23 4.53 16.32
C VAL A 25 3.67 3.52 15.29
N ALA A 26 2.76 2.61 14.94
CA ALA A 26 2.93 1.70 13.81
C ALA A 26 2.13 2.23 12.61
N TYR A 27 2.72 2.13 11.42
CA TYR A 27 2.09 2.52 10.17
C TYR A 27 1.79 1.26 9.38
N LYS A 28 0.51 1.02 9.09
CA LYS A 28 0.06 -0.16 8.33
C LYS A 28 -0.84 0.26 7.20
N SER A 29 -0.69 -0.31 6.00
CA SER A 29 -1.49 0.04 4.82
C SER A 29 -2.05 -1.19 4.13
N TRP A 30 -3.15 -1.01 3.40
CA TRP A 30 -3.77 -2.09 2.60
C TRP A 30 -3.07 -2.30 1.27
N TRP A 31 -2.46 -1.24 0.75
CA TRP A 31 -1.61 -1.23 -0.44
C TRP A 31 -0.24 -0.60 -0.12
N PRO A 32 0.83 -0.98 -0.83
CA PRO A 32 2.16 -0.41 -0.61
C PRO A 32 2.12 1.09 -0.89
N LEU A 33 2.81 1.87 -0.05
CA LEU A 33 2.98 3.31 -0.28
C LEU A 33 3.87 3.54 -1.51
N PRO A 34 3.79 4.71 -2.18
CA PRO A 34 4.56 4.98 -3.39
C PRO A 34 6.07 4.72 -3.24
N TYR A 35 6.65 5.14 -2.12
CA TYR A 35 8.07 4.90 -1.82
C TYR A 35 8.41 3.40 -1.68
N THR A 36 7.55 2.63 -1.02
CA THR A 36 7.71 1.17 -0.86
C THR A 36 7.57 0.45 -2.20
N TRP A 37 6.62 0.88 -3.02
CA TRP A 37 6.41 0.33 -4.36
C TRP A 37 7.60 0.60 -5.30
N ASP A 38 8.19 1.81 -5.24
CA ASP A 38 9.35 2.20 -6.04
C ASP A 38 10.57 1.29 -5.82
N VAL A 39 10.77 0.80 -4.59
CA VAL A 39 11.92 -0.05 -4.23
C VAL A 39 11.64 -1.55 -4.36
N ALA A 40 10.38 -1.95 -4.53
CA ALA A 40 9.95 -3.35 -4.56
C ALA A 40 10.38 -4.12 -5.83
N GLY A 41 11.03 -3.46 -6.80
CA GLY A 41 11.52 -4.08 -8.04
C GLY A 41 10.44 -4.48 -9.05
N VAL A 42 9.16 -4.36 -8.68
CA VAL A 42 7.98 -4.58 -9.53
C VAL A 42 7.50 -3.29 -10.22
N ASN A 43 8.04 -2.14 -9.82
CA ASN A 43 7.79 -0.88 -10.49
C ASN A 43 8.57 -0.79 -11.82
N MET A 44 8.00 -1.37 -12.88
CA MET A 44 8.56 -1.32 -14.24
C MET A 44 8.27 0.02 -14.97
N GLY A 45 7.70 1.02 -14.28
CA GLY A 45 7.27 2.29 -14.88
C GLY A 45 5.94 2.23 -15.62
N PHE A 46 5.26 1.08 -15.62
CA PHE A 46 3.90 0.91 -16.15
C PHE A 46 3.16 -0.19 -15.38
N TRP A 47 1.83 -0.21 -15.51
CA TRP A 47 0.99 -1.27 -14.93
C TRP A 47 1.05 -2.51 -15.82
N SER A 48 1.78 -3.54 -15.39
CA SER A 48 1.92 -4.80 -16.11
C SER A 48 0.78 -5.77 -15.79
N ASP A 49 0.63 -6.82 -16.61
CA ASP A 49 -0.29 -7.92 -16.32
C ASP A 49 0.03 -8.62 -14.99
N GLU A 50 1.30 -8.62 -14.57
CA GLU A 50 1.73 -9.16 -13.29
C GLU A 50 1.26 -8.29 -12.12
N ASN A 51 1.32 -6.96 -12.27
CA ASN A 51 0.80 -6.01 -11.29
C ASN A 51 -0.72 -6.18 -11.12
N GLU A 52 -1.46 -6.32 -12.22
CA GLU A 52 -2.91 -6.56 -12.17
C GLU A 52 -3.23 -7.87 -11.43
N ARG A 53 -2.53 -8.96 -11.75
CA ARG A 53 -2.75 -10.26 -11.08
C ARG A 53 -2.48 -10.19 -9.59
N TRP A 54 -1.36 -9.57 -9.20
CA TRP A 54 -1.02 -9.37 -7.80
C TRP A 54 -2.08 -8.53 -7.08
N TYR A 55 -2.51 -7.42 -7.68
CA TYR A 55 -3.53 -6.54 -7.12
C TYR A 55 -4.85 -7.28 -6.91
N GLN A 56 -5.34 -7.99 -7.94
CA GLN A 56 -6.59 -8.75 -7.87
C GLN A 56 -6.54 -9.88 -6.84
N GLN A 57 -5.42 -10.60 -6.77
CA GLN A 57 -5.24 -11.65 -5.77
C GLN A 57 -5.31 -11.08 -4.36
N ARG A 58 -4.56 -10.02 -4.08
CA ARG A 58 -4.57 -9.39 -2.76
C ARG A 58 -5.94 -8.82 -2.41
N LEU A 59 -6.61 -8.16 -3.37
CA LEU A 59 -7.97 -7.65 -3.17
C LEU A 59 -8.92 -8.78 -2.78
N TRP A 60 -8.81 -9.94 -3.42
CA TRP A 60 -9.60 -11.12 -3.07
C TRP A 60 -9.31 -11.62 -1.64
N GLU A 61 -8.03 -11.69 -1.25
CA GLU A 61 -7.64 -12.08 0.12
C GLU A 61 -8.15 -11.10 1.19
N ILE A 62 -8.19 -9.80 0.88
CA ILE A 62 -8.78 -8.77 1.76
C ILE A 62 -10.29 -9.01 1.91
N LEU A 63 -11.00 -9.20 0.80
CA LEU A 63 -12.45 -9.42 0.79
C LEU A 63 -12.85 -10.75 1.46
N ASP A 64 -12.01 -11.78 1.36
CA ASP A 64 -12.20 -13.07 2.02
C ASP A 64 -11.78 -13.05 3.51
N GLY A 65 -11.28 -11.92 4.01
CA GLY A 65 -10.84 -11.75 5.40
C GLY A 65 -9.55 -12.49 5.75
N LYS A 66 -8.76 -12.86 4.75
CA LYS A 66 -7.48 -13.59 4.89
C LYS A 66 -6.26 -12.67 4.93
N ALA A 67 -6.39 -11.42 4.50
CA ALA A 67 -5.31 -10.44 4.52
C ALA A 67 -5.49 -9.37 5.62
N GLU A 68 -4.37 -8.82 6.07
CA GLU A 68 -4.30 -7.70 7.00
C GLU A 68 -3.45 -6.56 6.39
N PRO A 69 -3.61 -5.31 6.86
CA PRO A 69 -2.75 -4.23 6.43
C PRO A 69 -1.32 -4.46 6.95
N LEU A 70 -0.35 -4.22 6.06
CA LEU A 70 1.06 -4.53 6.27
C LEU A 70 1.85 -3.25 6.58
N ASP A 71 2.92 -3.38 7.36
CA ASP A 71 3.89 -2.31 7.52
C ASP A 71 4.93 -2.27 6.38
N ALA A 72 5.79 -1.26 6.38
CA ALA A 72 6.75 -1.03 5.30
C ALA A 72 7.82 -2.13 5.15
N GLU A 73 8.10 -2.92 6.19
CA GLU A 73 9.06 -4.04 6.10
C GLU A 73 8.40 -5.32 5.58
N GLN A 74 7.08 -5.44 5.75
CA GLN A 74 6.28 -6.58 5.28
C GLN A 74 5.89 -6.50 3.80
N TRP A 75 5.94 -5.31 3.22
CA TRP A 75 5.67 -5.04 1.80
C TRP A 75 6.87 -5.32 0.91
#